data_AF-A0A0F0GKI4-F1
#
_entry.id   AF-A0A0F0GKI4-F1
#
_cell.length_a   1.000
_cell.length_b   1.000
_cell.length_c   1.000
_cell.angle_alpha   90.00
_cell.angle_beta   90.00
_cell.angle_gamma   90.00
#
_symmetry.space_group_name_H-M   'P 1'
#
loop_
_entity.id
_entity.type
_entity.pdbx_description
1 polymer ?
#
loop_
_entity_poly.entity_id
_entity_poly.type
_entity_poly.pdbx_seq_one_letter_code
_entity_poly.pdbx_strand_id
1 'polypeptide(L)'
;MPVLGALVLVAAVVAIVVWQRPDSKAALDPSGDVVLQYADGSQLWRMGDPETPVTMQVAAELSAKGVSLEQLRKDGGAIVVTTIDRRAQNGAAEVIRTVSAGEPASLRYSISAVDPNNGAVKAYSPGNDPAFDYAGGVLKEPGSAFFPFAAVAAQQTGKKLEEVGNESVVHAARQAGVPETVVVGGKETKLFGDETKVRPFDLAAAYATLAAEGLRRDAHFVTHVTDVNGTTLYRAETKGVPAFDPDPRRSKDIANLVTAALRGDAVCGRVPSDIACRHGEWRFEQGRVGHAWMVTYSPRISVSVFVGSAQPGTPAVDRDGNAVTGPGLPDRLWDEFEQKLTQW
;
A
#
# COMPACT_ATOMS: atom_id res chain seq x y z
N MET A 1 -42.65 -82.65 19.45
CA MET A 1 -43.10 -81.60 20.39
C MET A 1 -42.25 -80.35 20.12
N PRO A 2 -42.86 -79.16 20.10
CA PRO A 2 -42.37 -77.99 19.38
C PRO A 2 -41.57 -77.05 20.29
N VAL A 3 -40.65 -76.24 19.74
CA VAL A 3 -40.39 -74.88 20.25
C VAL A 3 -39.94 -73.97 19.09
N LEU A 4 -40.76 -72.97 18.79
CA LEU A 4 -40.44 -71.77 18.01
C LEU A 4 -39.29 -71.00 18.67
N GLY A 5 -38.36 -70.46 17.87
CA GLY A 5 -37.32 -69.56 18.38
C GLY A 5 -36.87 -68.53 17.35
N ALA A 6 -37.67 -67.47 17.21
CA ALA A 6 -37.35 -66.10 16.81
C ALA A 6 -36.34 -65.84 15.67
N LEU A 7 -36.88 -65.37 14.53
CA LEU A 7 -36.21 -64.49 13.58
C LEU A 7 -35.76 -63.19 14.28
N VAL A 8 -34.47 -62.89 14.24
CA VAL A 8 -33.96 -61.52 14.49
C VAL A 8 -33.36 -61.01 13.18
N LEU A 9 -34.12 -60.13 12.53
CA LEU A 9 -33.69 -59.29 11.42
C LEU A 9 -32.67 -58.28 11.97
N VAL A 10 -31.40 -58.43 11.62
CA VAL A 10 -30.40 -57.38 11.83
C VAL A 10 -30.45 -56.45 10.63
N ALA A 11 -31.21 -55.36 10.76
CA ALA A 11 -31.20 -54.26 9.81
C ALA A 11 -29.88 -53.48 9.95
N ALA A 12 -29.01 -53.58 8.94
CA ALA A 12 -27.81 -52.78 8.83
C ALA A 12 -28.19 -51.35 8.39
N VAL A 13 -28.17 -50.41 9.34
CA VAL A 13 -28.26 -48.97 9.05
C VAL A 13 -26.86 -48.48 8.68
N VAL A 14 -26.62 -48.32 7.38
CA VAL A 14 -25.44 -47.62 6.88
C VAL A 14 -25.68 -46.11 7.05
N ALA A 15 -25.18 -45.55 8.15
CA ALA A 15 -25.13 -44.11 8.34
C ALA A 15 -24.04 -43.52 7.43
N ILE A 16 -24.45 -42.99 6.27
CA ILE A 16 -23.60 -42.14 5.45
C ILE A 16 -23.43 -40.82 6.21
N VAL A 17 -22.27 -40.65 6.86
CA VAL A 17 -21.84 -39.36 7.39
C VAL A 17 -21.47 -38.48 6.20
N VAL A 18 -22.45 -37.73 5.69
CA VAL A 18 -22.20 -36.62 4.76
C VAL A 18 -21.57 -35.50 5.59
N TRP A 19 -20.25 -35.34 5.45
CA TRP A 19 -19.55 -34.14 5.89
C TRP A 19 -20.12 -32.93 5.12
N GLN A 20 -21.05 -32.21 5.74
CA GLN A 20 -21.43 -30.88 5.30
C GLN A 20 -20.23 -29.96 5.53
N ARG A 21 -19.64 -29.46 4.45
CA ARG A 21 -18.70 -28.34 4.50
C ARG A 21 -19.42 -27.13 5.09
N PRO A 22 -18.87 -26.45 6.11
CA PRO A 22 -19.36 -25.13 6.45
C PRO A 22 -18.95 -24.13 5.37
N ASP A 23 -19.82 -23.14 5.19
CA ASP A 23 -19.71 -21.95 4.36
C ASP A 23 -20.03 -22.13 2.87
N SER A 24 -21.33 -22.28 2.62
CA SER A 24 -21.96 -21.71 1.43
C SER A 24 -21.50 -20.26 1.23
N LYS A 25 -20.78 -20.00 0.14
CA LYS A 25 -20.60 -18.64 -0.39
C LYS A 25 -21.96 -17.96 -0.38
N ALA A 26 -22.09 -16.83 0.29
CA ALA A 26 -23.31 -16.03 0.24
C ALA A 26 -23.66 -15.81 -1.23
N ALA A 27 -24.80 -16.37 -1.66
CA ALA A 27 -25.37 -16.02 -2.95
C ALA A 27 -25.64 -14.51 -2.91
N LEU A 28 -25.14 -13.80 -3.92
CA LEU A 28 -25.32 -12.36 -4.04
C LEU A 28 -26.80 -12.00 -4.05
N ASP A 29 -27.14 -10.92 -3.37
CA ASP A 29 -28.41 -10.23 -3.54
C ASP A 29 -28.49 -9.74 -5.00
N PRO A 30 -29.53 -10.11 -5.78
CA PRO A 30 -29.71 -9.65 -7.16
C PRO A 30 -30.11 -8.16 -7.26
N SER A 31 -29.71 -7.34 -6.29
CA SER A 31 -30.14 -5.95 -6.10
C SER A 31 -29.61 -4.97 -7.17
N GLY A 32 -28.70 -5.40 -8.04
CA GLY A 32 -27.99 -4.50 -8.96
C GLY A 32 -26.83 -3.75 -8.31
N ASP A 33 -26.54 -4.04 -7.03
CA ASP A 33 -25.48 -3.36 -6.28
C ASP A 33 -24.08 -3.81 -6.70
N VAL A 34 -23.11 -2.91 -6.53
CA VAL A 34 -21.69 -3.26 -6.58
C VAL A 34 -21.15 -3.32 -5.16
N VAL A 35 -20.70 -4.49 -4.74
CA VAL A 35 -20.13 -4.72 -3.41
C VAL A 35 -18.61 -4.67 -3.50
N LEU A 36 -17.98 -3.74 -2.79
CA LEU A 36 -16.53 -3.77 -2.57
C LEU A 36 -16.27 -4.59 -1.30
N GLN A 37 -15.33 -5.53 -1.39
CA GLN A 37 -14.90 -6.39 -0.28
C GLN A 37 -13.43 -6.16 0.03
N TYR A 38 -13.07 -6.30 1.30
CA TYR A 38 -11.68 -6.50 1.71
C TYR A 38 -11.12 -7.81 1.13
N ALA A 39 -9.81 -8.01 1.24
CA ALA A 39 -9.15 -9.22 0.78
C ALA A 39 -9.66 -10.51 1.46
N ASP A 40 -10.24 -10.42 2.66
CA ASP A 40 -10.85 -11.54 3.40
C ASP A 40 -12.31 -11.82 2.99
N GLY A 41 -12.85 -11.08 2.02
CA GLY A 41 -14.23 -11.19 1.55
C GLY A 41 -15.25 -10.44 2.40
N SER A 42 -14.85 -9.83 3.52
CA SER A 42 -15.76 -9.01 4.33
C SER A 42 -16.09 -7.69 3.61
N GLN A 43 -17.29 -7.18 3.84
CA GLN A 43 -17.78 -5.99 3.15
C GLN A 43 -16.95 -4.75 3.53
N LEU A 44 -16.38 -4.09 2.52
CA LEU A 44 -15.73 -2.79 2.61
C LEU A 44 -16.74 -1.67 2.33
N TRP A 45 -17.56 -1.83 1.30
CA TRP A 45 -18.53 -0.82 0.85
C TRP A 45 -19.60 -1.45 -0.05
N ARG A 46 -20.81 -0.87 -0.13
CA ARG A 46 -21.94 -1.44 -0.91
C ARG A 46 -22.82 -0.46 -1.69
N MET A 47 -23.10 0.75 -1.17
CA MET A 47 -24.12 1.62 -1.77
C MET A 47 -23.66 3.07 -1.90
N GLY A 48 -24.07 3.72 -3.00
CA GLY A 48 -23.81 5.14 -3.29
C GLY A 48 -22.65 5.38 -4.25
N ASP A 49 -22.02 6.54 -4.16
CA ASP A 49 -20.71 6.76 -4.77
C ASP A 49 -19.60 6.45 -3.74
N PRO A 50 -18.38 6.13 -4.18
CA PRO A 50 -17.23 5.97 -3.28
C PRO A 50 -16.94 7.26 -2.50
N GLU A 51 -17.04 7.20 -1.17
CA GLU A 51 -16.87 8.39 -0.30
C GLU A 51 -15.53 8.40 0.45
N THR A 52 -14.86 7.25 0.57
CA THR A 52 -13.58 7.16 1.27
C THR A 52 -12.42 7.13 0.28
N PRO A 53 -11.21 7.62 0.65
CA PRO A 53 -10.04 7.56 -0.22
C PRO A 53 -9.74 6.16 -0.76
N VAL A 54 -9.87 5.11 0.07
CA VAL A 54 -9.67 3.72 -0.38
C VAL A 54 -10.67 3.34 -1.47
N THR A 55 -11.96 3.61 -1.26
CA THR A 55 -13.01 3.29 -2.24
C THR A 55 -12.89 4.13 -3.52
N MET A 56 -12.40 5.37 -3.41
CA MET A 56 -12.12 6.23 -4.56
C MET A 56 -10.95 5.70 -5.39
N GLN A 57 -9.88 5.21 -4.75
CA GLN A 57 -8.75 4.57 -5.46
C GLN A 57 -9.20 3.30 -6.19
N VAL A 58 -10.03 2.46 -5.55
CA VAL A 58 -10.64 1.28 -6.20
C VAL A 58 -11.44 1.67 -7.45
N ALA A 59 -12.29 2.69 -7.35
CA ALA A 59 -13.09 3.16 -8.48
C ALA A 59 -12.23 3.75 -9.60
N ALA A 60 -11.19 4.53 -9.25
CA ALA A 60 -10.27 5.11 -10.22
C ALA A 60 -9.47 4.04 -10.97
N GLU A 61 -8.95 3.02 -10.26
CA GLU A 61 -8.25 1.89 -10.86
C GLU A 61 -9.16 1.14 -11.84
N LEU A 62 -10.37 0.76 -11.40
CA LEU A 62 -11.32 0.04 -12.22
C LEU A 62 -11.75 0.83 -13.46
N SER A 63 -11.98 2.13 -13.32
CA SER A 63 -12.27 3.01 -14.45
C SER A 63 -11.11 3.05 -15.44
N ALA A 64 -9.86 3.12 -14.97
CA ALA A 64 -8.67 3.08 -15.82
C ALA A 64 -8.48 1.74 -16.54
N LYS A 65 -9.03 0.65 -16.00
CA LYS A 65 -9.07 -0.68 -16.63
C LYS A 65 -10.31 -0.92 -17.50
N GLY A 66 -11.17 0.08 -17.67
CA GLY A 66 -12.38 -0.01 -18.50
C GLY A 66 -13.56 -0.72 -17.83
N VAL A 67 -13.54 -0.92 -16.51
CA VAL A 67 -14.57 -1.65 -15.75
C VAL A 67 -15.15 -0.74 -14.67
N SER A 68 -15.76 0.39 -15.05
CA SER A 68 -16.24 1.38 -14.08
C SER A 68 -17.36 0.86 -13.18
N LEU A 69 -17.45 1.39 -11.96
CA LEU A 69 -18.53 1.02 -11.03
C LEU A 69 -19.92 1.34 -11.58
N GLU A 70 -20.05 2.41 -12.35
CA GLU A 70 -21.30 2.76 -13.02
C GLU A 70 -21.72 1.70 -14.04
N GLN A 71 -20.77 1.22 -14.85
CA GLN A 71 -21.03 0.16 -15.82
C GLN A 71 -21.41 -1.15 -15.12
N LEU A 72 -20.69 -1.53 -14.08
CA LEU A 72 -20.99 -2.73 -13.28
C LEU A 72 -22.42 -2.69 -12.68
N ARG A 73 -22.89 -1.53 -12.22
CA ARG A 73 -24.28 -1.35 -11.74
C ARG A 73 -25.28 -1.51 -12.87
N LYS A 74 -25.02 -0.90 -14.04
CA LYS A 74 -25.86 -1.03 -15.24
C LYS A 74 -25.96 -2.49 -15.71
N ASP A 75 -24.91 -3.27 -15.51
CA ASP A 75 -24.82 -4.68 -15.91
C ASP A 75 -25.42 -5.65 -14.87
N GLY A 76 -26.09 -5.14 -13.84
CA GLY A 76 -26.81 -5.96 -12.86
C GLY A 76 -26.04 -6.24 -11.56
N GLY A 77 -24.95 -5.53 -11.31
CA GLY A 77 -24.18 -5.59 -10.07
C GLY A 77 -22.94 -6.49 -10.16
N ALA A 78 -22.06 -6.36 -9.17
CA ALA A 78 -20.78 -7.08 -9.14
C ALA A 78 -20.21 -7.20 -7.73
N ILE A 79 -19.34 -8.20 -7.52
CA ILE A 79 -18.40 -8.23 -6.39
C ILE A 79 -17.04 -7.75 -6.89
N VAL A 80 -16.49 -6.75 -6.22
CA VAL A 80 -15.11 -6.31 -6.37
C VAL A 80 -14.34 -6.73 -5.13
N VAL A 81 -13.40 -7.66 -5.26
CA VAL A 81 -12.54 -8.06 -4.15
C VAL A 81 -11.26 -7.24 -4.21
N THR A 82 -11.02 -6.43 -3.17
CA THR A 82 -9.83 -5.58 -3.08
C THR A 82 -8.61 -6.33 -2.56
N THR A 83 -7.44 -5.71 -2.67
CA THR A 83 -6.18 -6.16 -2.05
C THR A 83 -6.04 -5.76 -0.58
N ILE A 84 -6.89 -4.83 -0.14
CA ILE A 84 -6.84 -4.21 1.18
C ILE A 84 -7.04 -5.27 2.26
N ASP A 85 -6.03 -5.40 3.10
CA ASP A 85 -6.10 -6.22 4.28
C ASP A 85 -6.86 -5.46 5.36
N ARG A 86 -8.02 -5.98 5.78
CA ARG A 86 -8.89 -5.31 6.74
C ARG A 86 -8.17 -5.01 8.05
N ARG A 87 -7.32 -5.94 8.52
CA ARG A 87 -6.62 -5.77 9.79
C ARG A 87 -5.54 -4.70 9.63
N ALA A 88 -4.69 -4.79 8.60
CA ALA A 88 -3.65 -3.80 8.35
C ALA A 88 -4.23 -2.40 8.12
N GLN A 89 -5.33 -2.29 7.37
CA GLN A 89 -6.03 -1.03 7.15
C GLN A 89 -6.52 -0.40 8.46
N ASN A 90 -7.17 -1.19 9.31
CA ASN A 90 -7.68 -0.70 10.60
C ASN A 90 -6.54 -0.39 11.57
N GLY A 91 -5.49 -1.20 11.59
CA GLY A 91 -4.29 -0.96 12.40
C GLY A 91 -3.60 0.35 12.01
N ALA A 92 -3.42 0.62 10.72
CA ALA A 92 -2.84 1.88 10.24
C ALA A 92 -3.68 3.10 10.66
N ALA A 93 -5.01 3.02 10.56
CA ALA A 93 -5.91 4.09 11.00
C ALA A 93 -5.88 4.28 12.53
N GLU A 94 -5.86 3.19 13.30
CA GLU A 94 -5.77 3.22 14.76
C GLU A 94 -4.47 3.85 15.24
N VAL A 95 -3.35 3.49 14.63
CA VAL A 95 -2.01 4.00 14.97
C VAL A 95 -1.94 5.50 14.71
N ILE A 96 -2.38 5.97 13.53
CA ILE A 96 -2.44 7.42 13.25
C ILE A 96 -3.30 8.12 14.30
N ARG A 97 -4.51 7.62 14.59
CA ARG A 97 -5.41 8.21 15.60
C ARG A 97 -4.78 8.28 16.98
N THR A 98 -4.06 7.23 17.39
CA THR A 98 -3.48 7.12 18.73
C THR A 98 -2.26 8.03 18.89
N VAL A 99 -1.33 7.98 17.93
CA VAL A 99 -0.12 8.82 17.96
C VAL A 99 -0.49 10.31 17.83
N SER A 100 -1.43 10.65 16.93
CA SER A 100 -1.81 12.05 16.70
C SER A 100 -2.60 12.70 17.84
N ALA A 101 -3.22 11.93 18.75
CA ALA A 101 -4.10 12.45 19.79
C ALA A 101 -3.43 13.44 20.78
N GLY A 102 -2.11 13.35 20.95
CA GLY A 102 -1.36 14.26 21.81
C GLY A 102 -0.51 15.29 21.05
N GLU A 103 -0.63 15.34 19.73
CA GLU A 103 0.18 16.21 18.87
C GLU A 103 -0.61 17.43 18.40
N PRO A 104 0.07 18.50 17.92
CA PRO A 104 -0.61 19.67 17.37
C PRO A 104 -1.57 19.30 16.23
N ALA A 105 -2.77 19.90 16.25
CA ALA A 105 -3.80 19.69 15.23
C ALA A 105 -3.39 20.16 13.82
N SER A 106 -2.27 20.89 13.70
CA SER A 106 -1.65 21.26 12.43
C SER A 106 -0.92 20.10 11.75
N LEU A 107 -0.56 19.03 12.47
CA LEU A 107 0.12 17.89 11.88
C LEU A 107 -0.84 17.00 11.08
N ARG A 108 -0.28 16.41 10.02
CA ARG A 108 -0.93 15.52 9.06
C ARG A 108 -0.07 14.31 8.83
N TYR A 109 -0.72 13.19 8.60
CA TYR A 109 -0.12 11.86 8.66
C TYR A 109 -0.59 11.03 7.47
N SER A 110 0.18 10.04 7.06
CA SER A 110 -0.34 8.93 6.25
C SER A 110 0.52 7.68 6.44
N ILE A 111 -0.09 6.51 6.23
CA ILE A 111 0.58 5.21 6.21
C ILE A 111 0.10 4.45 4.98
N SER A 112 1.01 3.96 4.16
CA SER A 112 0.71 3.12 3.01
C SER A 112 1.58 1.88 3.01
N ALA A 113 1.01 0.71 2.69
CA ALA A 113 1.71 -0.56 2.69
C ALA A 113 1.41 -1.36 1.41
N VAL A 114 2.45 -1.85 0.73
CA VAL A 114 2.38 -2.57 -0.54
C VAL A 114 3.15 -3.89 -0.44
N ASP A 115 2.55 -4.99 -0.88
CA ASP A 115 3.20 -6.30 -0.99
C ASP A 115 4.10 -6.34 -2.25
N PRO A 116 5.43 -6.47 -2.11
CA PRO A 116 6.37 -6.51 -3.24
C PRO A 116 6.14 -7.66 -4.22
N ASN A 117 5.55 -8.77 -3.77
CA ASN A 117 5.48 -10.02 -4.53
C ASN A 117 4.36 -10.03 -5.57
N ASN A 118 3.39 -9.14 -5.44
CA ASN A 118 2.24 -9.05 -6.34
C ASN A 118 1.84 -7.60 -6.65
N GLY A 119 2.29 -6.59 -5.89
CA GLY A 119 1.87 -5.19 -6.03
C GLY A 119 0.58 -4.87 -5.26
N ALA A 120 0.09 -5.78 -4.41
CA ALA A 120 -1.15 -5.60 -3.68
C ALA A 120 -1.01 -4.50 -2.63
N VAL A 121 -1.89 -3.50 -2.67
CA VAL A 121 -2.00 -2.50 -1.61
C VAL A 121 -2.66 -3.14 -0.39
N LYS A 122 -1.89 -3.34 0.68
CA LYS A 122 -2.36 -4.00 1.91
C LYS A 122 -3.01 -3.01 2.87
N ALA A 123 -2.49 -1.79 2.94
CA ALA A 123 -3.07 -0.71 3.73
C ALA A 123 -2.87 0.64 3.03
N TYR A 124 -3.88 1.50 3.13
CA TYR A 124 -3.88 2.85 2.59
C TYR A 124 -4.63 3.76 3.57
N SER A 125 -3.91 4.31 4.54
CA SER A 125 -4.45 5.20 5.57
C SER A 125 -4.22 6.66 5.16
N PRO A 126 -5.30 7.40 4.82
CA PRO A 126 -5.20 8.75 4.25
C PRO A 126 -4.84 9.84 5.27
N GLY A 127 -4.78 9.51 6.56
CA GLY A 127 -4.40 10.43 7.62
C GLY A 127 -5.48 10.66 8.68
N ASN A 128 -5.32 11.76 9.42
CA ASN A 128 -6.18 12.16 10.54
C ASN A 128 -7.18 13.28 10.16
N ASP A 129 -7.22 13.68 8.90
CA ASP A 129 -8.12 14.71 8.38
C ASP A 129 -9.05 14.07 7.35
N PRO A 130 -10.36 13.91 7.64
CA PRO A 130 -11.27 13.23 6.73
C PRO A 130 -11.51 14.00 5.43
N ALA A 131 -11.16 15.29 5.36
CA ALA A 131 -11.33 16.11 4.16
C ALA A 131 -10.22 15.92 3.12
N PHE A 132 -9.08 15.33 3.50
CA PHE A 132 -7.90 15.25 2.64
C PHE A 132 -7.27 13.86 2.66
N ASP A 133 -6.94 13.37 1.47
CA ASP A 133 -6.14 12.16 1.31
C ASP A 133 -4.64 12.52 1.35
N TYR A 134 -4.00 12.39 2.51
CA TYR A 134 -2.56 12.57 2.64
C TYR A 134 -1.74 11.37 2.16
N ALA A 135 -2.35 10.23 1.81
CA ALA A 135 -1.62 9.10 1.25
C ALA A 135 -1.39 9.28 -0.26
N GLY A 136 -2.41 9.72 -1.01
CA GLY A 136 -2.33 9.85 -2.47
C GLY A 136 -3.03 11.06 -3.07
N GLY A 137 -3.64 11.93 -2.25
CA GLY A 137 -4.26 13.18 -2.68
C GLY A 137 -3.36 14.42 -2.50
N VAL A 138 -2.11 14.25 -2.08
CA VAL A 138 -1.15 15.35 -1.88
C VAL A 138 0.21 15.02 -2.48
N LEU A 139 0.93 16.07 -2.89
CA LEU A 139 2.32 16.01 -3.32
C LEU A 139 3.21 16.60 -2.23
N LYS A 140 4.24 15.85 -1.84
CA LYS A 140 5.15 16.18 -0.74
C LYS A 140 6.59 15.90 -1.13
N GLU A 141 7.48 16.78 -0.72
CA GLU A 141 8.91 16.68 -0.97
C GLU A 141 9.49 15.54 -0.12
N PRO A 142 10.10 14.51 -0.74
CA PRO A 142 10.55 13.30 -0.04
C PRO A 142 11.84 13.50 0.75
N GLY A 143 12.61 14.56 0.46
CA GLY A 143 13.93 14.76 1.04
C GLY A 143 14.86 13.56 0.84
N SER A 144 15.58 13.18 1.88
CA SER A 144 16.49 12.03 1.91
C SER A 144 15.81 10.66 1.71
N ALA A 145 14.48 10.57 1.77
CA ALA A 145 13.74 9.36 1.40
C ALA A 145 13.78 9.11 -0.12
N PHE A 146 14.35 10.01 -0.92
CA PHE A 146 14.55 9.80 -2.36
C PHE A 146 15.95 9.25 -2.71
N PHE A 147 16.88 9.21 -1.75
CA PHE A 147 18.28 8.82 -1.98
C PHE A 147 18.47 7.42 -2.56
N PRO A 148 17.65 6.40 -2.24
CA PRO A 148 17.80 5.08 -2.85
C PRO A 148 17.72 5.11 -4.38
N PHE A 149 16.91 6.00 -4.97
CA PHE A 149 16.85 6.14 -6.43
C PHE A 149 18.09 6.81 -7.01
N ALA A 150 18.75 7.69 -6.25
CA ALA A 150 20.05 8.22 -6.65
C ALA A 150 21.14 7.13 -6.60
N ALA A 151 21.06 6.20 -5.63
CA ALA A 151 21.95 5.05 -5.58
C ALA A 151 21.71 4.08 -6.76
N VAL A 152 20.44 3.81 -7.13
CA VAL A 152 20.10 3.06 -8.36
C VAL A 152 20.71 3.75 -9.58
N ALA A 153 20.49 5.05 -9.73
CA ALA A 153 21.02 5.82 -10.86
C ALA A 153 22.56 5.83 -10.91
N ALA A 154 23.23 5.88 -9.76
CA ALA A 154 24.69 5.76 -9.67
C ALA A 154 25.16 4.40 -10.22
N GLN A 155 24.49 3.31 -9.85
CA GLN A 155 24.80 1.97 -10.36
C GLN A 155 24.58 1.85 -11.86
N GLN A 156 23.49 2.42 -12.39
CA GLN A 156 23.19 2.37 -13.82
C GLN A 156 24.16 3.21 -14.66
N THR A 157 24.62 4.34 -14.13
CA THR A 157 25.48 5.29 -14.87
C THR A 157 26.97 5.03 -14.65
N GLY A 158 27.34 4.25 -13.63
CA GLY A 158 28.73 4.05 -13.20
C GLY A 158 29.37 5.30 -12.57
N LYS A 159 28.58 6.32 -12.24
CA LYS A 159 29.03 7.56 -11.60
C LYS A 159 29.02 7.44 -10.09
N LYS A 160 29.77 8.31 -9.41
CA LYS A 160 29.62 8.48 -7.95
C LYS A 160 28.29 9.15 -7.63
N LEU A 161 27.78 8.95 -6.42
CA LEU A 161 26.46 9.45 -6.01
C LEU A 161 26.35 10.98 -6.16
N GLU A 162 27.41 11.70 -5.85
CA GLU A 162 27.52 13.16 -5.97
C GLU A 162 27.61 13.68 -7.41
N GLU A 163 27.88 12.79 -8.39
CA GLU A 163 28.00 13.10 -9.81
C GLU A 163 26.72 12.74 -10.60
N VAL A 164 25.75 12.08 -9.95
CA VAL A 164 24.47 11.71 -10.56
C VAL A 164 23.59 12.95 -10.70
N GLY A 165 23.19 13.25 -11.93
CA GLY A 165 22.27 14.35 -12.22
C GLY A 165 20.81 14.01 -11.90
N ASN A 166 20.00 15.03 -11.62
CA ASN A 166 18.59 14.88 -11.25
C ASN A 166 17.78 14.04 -12.25
N GLU A 167 18.03 14.20 -13.56
CA GLU A 167 17.35 13.41 -14.60
C GLU A 167 17.53 11.90 -14.42
N SER A 168 18.74 11.45 -14.06
CA SER A 168 19.02 10.03 -13.83
C SER A 168 18.32 9.52 -12.57
N VAL A 169 18.24 10.35 -11.52
CA VAL A 169 17.51 10.01 -10.29
C VAL A 169 16.01 9.89 -10.56
N VAL A 170 15.43 10.84 -11.30
CA VAL A 170 14.02 10.81 -11.72
C VAL A 170 13.75 9.60 -12.60
N HIS A 171 14.66 9.28 -13.53
CA HIS A 171 14.55 8.08 -14.37
C HIS A 171 14.52 6.80 -13.52
N ALA A 172 15.44 6.64 -12.56
CA ALA A 172 15.46 5.50 -11.65
C ALA A 172 14.20 5.39 -10.79
N ALA A 173 13.67 6.51 -10.31
CA ALA A 173 12.41 6.53 -9.55
C ALA A 173 11.21 6.12 -10.41
N ARG A 174 11.14 6.60 -11.67
CA ARG A 174 10.10 6.20 -12.63
C ARG A 174 10.19 4.71 -12.98
N GLN A 175 11.40 4.20 -13.16
CA GLN A 175 11.65 2.77 -13.33
C GLN A 175 11.15 1.96 -12.14
N ALA A 176 11.33 2.46 -10.91
CA ALA A 176 10.83 1.83 -9.69
C ALA A 176 9.30 1.87 -9.55
N GLY A 177 8.60 2.75 -10.28
CA GLY A 177 7.14 2.86 -10.27
C GLY A 177 6.59 4.20 -9.79
N VAL A 178 7.42 5.23 -9.55
CA VAL A 178 6.92 6.58 -9.32
C VAL A 178 6.30 7.11 -10.63
N PRO A 179 5.03 7.53 -10.63
CA PRO A 179 4.36 7.95 -11.86
C PRO A 179 4.93 9.26 -12.41
N GLU A 180 4.76 9.49 -13.72
CA GLU A 180 5.12 10.75 -14.34
C GLU A 180 4.16 11.88 -13.96
N THR A 181 2.85 11.56 -13.99
CA THR A 181 1.77 12.46 -13.60
C THR A 181 0.81 11.77 -12.65
N VAL A 182 0.17 12.56 -11.80
CA VAL A 182 -0.89 12.13 -10.90
C VAL A 182 -2.04 13.12 -10.92
N VAL A 183 -3.23 12.68 -10.57
CA VAL A 183 -4.38 13.58 -10.37
C VAL A 183 -4.43 13.98 -8.90
N VAL A 184 -4.23 15.26 -8.62
CA VAL A 184 -4.34 15.85 -7.28
C VAL A 184 -5.28 17.05 -7.36
N GLY A 185 -6.28 17.10 -6.49
CA GLY A 185 -7.32 18.14 -6.53
C GLY A 185 -8.07 18.21 -7.87
N GLY A 186 -8.24 17.07 -8.55
CA GLY A 186 -8.90 17.00 -9.87
C GLY A 186 -8.05 17.48 -11.05
N LYS A 187 -6.77 17.79 -10.84
CA LYS A 187 -5.85 18.27 -11.88
C LYS A 187 -4.69 17.32 -12.07
N GLU A 188 -4.41 16.98 -13.32
CA GLU A 188 -3.17 16.28 -13.69
C GLU A 188 -1.95 17.15 -13.37
N THR A 189 -1.03 16.60 -12.58
CA THR A 189 0.12 17.30 -12.03
C THR A 189 1.38 16.45 -12.20
N LYS A 190 2.47 17.06 -12.69
CA LYS A 190 3.79 16.41 -12.79
C LYS A 190 4.46 16.34 -11.42
N LEU A 191 5.11 15.22 -11.14
CA LEU A 191 5.81 15.00 -9.86
C LEU A 191 7.19 15.67 -9.82
N PHE A 192 7.81 15.80 -10.99
CA PHE A 192 9.16 16.32 -11.16
C PHE A 192 9.14 17.50 -12.12
N GLY A 193 9.84 18.57 -11.74
CA GLY A 193 10.00 19.80 -12.51
C GLY A 193 11.02 20.68 -11.80
N ASP A 194 10.61 21.90 -11.41
CA ASP A 194 11.42 22.79 -10.58
C ASP A 194 11.67 22.20 -9.18
N GLU A 195 10.73 21.40 -8.69
CA GLU A 195 10.80 20.70 -7.40
C GLU A 195 10.57 19.19 -7.61
N THR A 196 11.07 18.39 -6.66
CA THR A 196 10.78 16.96 -6.59
C THR A 196 9.72 16.70 -5.52
N LYS A 197 8.52 16.31 -5.95
CA LYS A 197 7.41 15.97 -5.06
C LYS A 197 6.82 14.62 -5.45
N VAL A 198 6.40 13.85 -4.45
CA VAL A 198 5.80 12.53 -4.64
C VAL A 198 4.58 12.39 -3.73
N ARG A 199 3.67 11.48 -4.06
CA ARG A 199 2.65 11.06 -3.11
C ARG A 199 3.27 10.10 -2.09
N PRO A 200 2.89 10.13 -0.80
CA PRO A 200 3.37 9.14 0.15
C PRO A 200 3.15 7.68 -0.26
N PHE A 201 2.02 7.41 -0.90
CA PHE A 201 1.71 6.11 -1.49
C PHE A 201 2.69 5.69 -2.60
N ASP A 202 3.10 6.62 -3.47
CA ASP A 202 4.04 6.31 -4.57
C ASP A 202 5.40 5.87 -4.05
N LEU A 203 5.85 6.40 -2.90
CA LEU A 203 7.07 5.92 -2.27
C LEU A 203 6.95 4.49 -1.77
N ALA A 204 5.82 4.11 -1.15
CA ALA A 204 5.59 2.72 -0.74
C ALA A 204 5.63 1.78 -1.95
N ALA A 205 4.95 2.16 -3.04
CA ALA A 205 4.91 1.40 -4.28
C ALA A 205 6.31 1.28 -4.94
N ALA A 206 7.05 2.39 -5.02
CA ALA A 206 8.38 2.40 -5.63
C ALA A 206 9.42 1.62 -4.80
N TYR A 207 9.37 1.71 -3.47
CA TYR A 207 10.23 0.90 -2.60
C TYR A 207 9.87 -0.59 -2.65
N ALA A 208 8.62 -0.94 -2.98
CA ALA A 208 8.24 -2.35 -3.20
C ALA A 208 9.03 -2.98 -4.36
N THR A 209 9.45 -2.20 -5.36
CA THR A 209 10.34 -2.68 -6.43
C THR A 209 11.72 -3.04 -5.92
N LEU A 210 12.29 -2.25 -5.00
CA LEU A 210 13.57 -2.59 -4.35
C LEU A 210 13.41 -3.85 -3.49
N ALA A 211 12.32 -3.93 -2.73
CA ALA A 211 11.98 -5.07 -1.89
C ALA A 211 11.78 -6.38 -2.69
N ALA A 212 11.31 -6.28 -3.92
CA ALA A 212 11.13 -7.37 -4.87
C ALA A 212 12.39 -7.67 -5.71
N GLU A 213 13.57 -7.32 -5.21
CA GLU A 213 14.85 -7.54 -5.89
C GLU A 213 14.87 -6.93 -7.31
N GLY A 214 14.31 -5.73 -7.48
CA GLY A 214 14.30 -5.01 -8.75
C GLY A 214 13.24 -5.48 -9.74
N LEU A 215 12.26 -6.28 -9.31
CA LEU A 215 11.06 -6.60 -10.11
C LEU A 215 9.92 -5.63 -9.77
N ARG A 216 9.63 -4.70 -10.66
CA ARG A 216 8.49 -3.78 -10.51
C ARG A 216 7.19 -4.52 -10.77
N ARG A 217 6.21 -4.26 -9.91
CA ARG A 217 4.79 -4.56 -10.12
C ARG A 217 4.00 -3.29 -9.87
N ASP A 218 3.03 -3.01 -10.73
CA ASP A 218 2.18 -1.84 -10.54
C ASP A 218 1.32 -2.06 -9.28
N ALA A 219 1.31 -1.06 -8.39
CA ALA A 219 0.51 -1.14 -7.19
C ALA A 219 -0.98 -1.12 -7.54
N HIS A 220 -1.76 -2.03 -6.95
CA HIS A 220 -3.18 -2.20 -7.28
C HIS A 220 -4.03 -2.49 -6.04
N PHE A 221 -5.24 -1.92 -6.06
CA PHE A 221 -6.28 -1.99 -5.06
C PHE A 221 -7.29 -3.11 -5.33
N VAL A 222 -7.41 -3.62 -6.57
CA VAL A 222 -8.41 -4.64 -6.91
C VAL A 222 -7.75 -5.96 -7.30
N THR A 223 -8.10 -7.05 -6.61
CA THR A 223 -7.64 -8.39 -7.02
C THR A 223 -8.41 -8.91 -8.23
N HIS A 224 -9.75 -8.86 -8.18
CA HIS A 224 -10.63 -9.30 -9.24
C HIS A 224 -12.05 -8.75 -9.06
N VAL A 225 -12.83 -8.79 -10.14
CA VAL A 225 -14.24 -8.45 -10.19
C VAL A 225 -15.02 -9.63 -10.77
N THR A 226 -16.15 -9.97 -10.17
CA THR A 226 -17.10 -10.94 -10.72
C THR A 226 -18.50 -10.35 -10.86
N ASP A 227 -19.23 -10.76 -11.89
CA ASP A 227 -20.67 -10.48 -11.99
C ASP A 227 -21.48 -11.30 -10.96
N VAL A 228 -22.80 -11.09 -10.94
CA VAL A 228 -23.73 -11.83 -10.08
C VAL A 228 -23.82 -13.33 -10.37
N ASN A 229 -23.37 -13.78 -11.54
CA ASN A 229 -23.34 -15.18 -11.96
C ASN A 229 -21.99 -15.85 -11.64
N GLY A 230 -21.01 -15.11 -11.14
CA GLY A 230 -19.66 -15.58 -10.85
C GLY A 230 -18.68 -15.53 -12.02
N THR A 231 -19.06 -14.92 -13.16
CA THR A 231 -18.17 -14.68 -14.29
C THR A 231 -17.11 -13.64 -13.90
N THR A 232 -15.83 -13.94 -14.13
CA THR A 232 -14.75 -12.96 -13.87
C THR A 232 -14.74 -11.89 -14.95
N LEU A 233 -14.98 -10.64 -14.56
CA LEU A 233 -14.96 -9.46 -15.44
C LEU A 233 -13.58 -8.79 -15.49
N TYR A 234 -12.84 -8.87 -14.38
CA TYR A 234 -11.50 -8.31 -14.25
C TYR A 234 -10.65 -9.13 -13.29
N ARG A 235 -9.34 -9.16 -13.51
CA ARG A 235 -8.34 -9.70 -12.59
C ARG A 235 -7.05 -8.89 -12.74
N ALA A 236 -6.42 -8.54 -11.62
CA ALA A 236 -5.15 -7.84 -11.63
C ALA A 236 -4.04 -8.67 -12.30
N GLU A 237 -3.20 -7.98 -13.08
CA GLU A 237 -1.91 -8.50 -13.51
C GLU A 237 -0.91 -8.32 -12.37
N THR A 238 -0.20 -9.39 -12.02
CA THR A 238 0.76 -9.41 -10.89
C THR A 238 2.16 -9.81 -11.33
N LYS A 239 2.36 -10.02 -12.63
CA LYS A 239 3.66 -10.33 -13.21
C LYS A 239 4.61 -9.14 -13.07
N GLY A 240 5.76 -9.40 -12.44
CA GLY A 240 6.82 -8.41 -12.30
C GLY A 240 7.62 -8.21 -13.59
N VAL A 241 8.14 -7.00 -13.78
CA VAL A 241 9.07 -6.64 -14.86
C VAL A 241 10.39 -6.13 -14.27
N PRO A 242 11.56 -6.50 -14.82
CA PRO A 242 12.83 -5.89 -14.41
C PRO A 242 12.77 -4.36 -14.53
N ALA A 243 13.05 -3.68 -13.42
CA ALA A 243 12.90 -2.23 -13.33
C ALA A 243 14.17 -1.49 -13.78
N PHE A 244 15.33 -1.94 -13.33
CA PHE A 244 16.57 -1.16 -13.37
C PHE A 244 17.52 -1.57 -14.49
N ASP A 245 17.31 -2.74 -15.10
CA ASP A 245 18.05 -3.20 -16.28
C ASP A 245 17.15 -4.17 -17.06
N PRO A 246 17.17 -4.18 -18.41
CA PRO A 246 16.45 -5.17 -19.21
C PRO A 246 16.85 -6.63 -18.89
N ASP A 247 18.08 -6.87 -18.43
CA ASP A 247 18.52 -8.15 -17.87
C ASP A 247 18.00 -8.29 -16.42
N PRO A 248 17.12 -9.26 -16.14
CA PRO A 248 16.60 -9.49 -14.79
C PRO A 248 17.68 -9.69 -13.73
N ARG A 249 18.84 -10.29 -14.09
CA ARG A 249 19.93 -10.52 -13.15
C ARG A 249 20.59 -9.21 -12.73
N ARG A 250 20.85 -8.32 -13.68
CA ARG A 250 21.42 -6.99 -13.40
C ARG A 250 20.46 -6.11 -12.64
N SER A 251 19.16 -6.12 -12.99
CA SER A 251 18.13 -5.40 -12.23
C SER A 251 18.12 -5.83 -10.76
N LYS A 252 18.23 -7.15 -10.53
CA LYS A 252 18.38 -7.73 -9.20
C LYS A 252 19.65 -7.32 -8.49
N ASP A 253 20.80 -7.36 -9.16
CA ASP A 253 22.08 -6.95 -8.55
C ASP A 253 22.07 -5.49 -8.10
N ILE A 254 21.51 -4.59 -8.94
CA ILE A 254 21.33 -3.16 -8.61
C ILE A 254 20.45 -3.01 -7.37
N ALA A 255 19.27 -3.64 -7.36
CA ALA A 255 18.35 -3.55 -6.23
C ALA A 255 18.98 -4.09 -4.94
N ASN A 256 19.64 -5.24 -5.02
CA ASN A 256 20.27 -5.88 -3.87
C ASN A 256 21.41 -5.06 -3.27
N LEU A 257 22.20 -4.37 -4.10
CA LEU A 257 23.25 -3.47 -3.61
C LEU A 257 22.66 -2.28 -2.85
N VAL A 258 21.58 -1.68 -3.37
CA VAL A 258 20.86 -0.60 -2.69
C VAL A 258 20.24 -1.11 -1.38
N THR A 259 19.59 -2.26 -1.39
CA THR A 259 19.02 -2.88 -0.18
C THR A 259 20.08 -3.21 0.85
N ALA A 260 21.26 -3.70 0.44
CA ALA A 260 22.35 -3.99 1.35
C ALA A 260 22.87 -2.72 2.06
N ALA A 261 22.87 -1.57 1.38
CA ALA A 261 23.27 -0.29 1.96
C ALA A 261 22.22 0.27 2.95
N LEU A 262 20.94 -0.09 2.80
CA LEU A 262 19.85 0.40 3.66
C LEU A 262 19.57 -0.49 4.87
N ARG A 263 19.95 -1.77 4.83
CA ARG A 263 19.80 -2.69 5.95
C ARG A 263 20.83 -2.38 7.04
N GLY A 264 20.35 -2.23 8.28
CA GLY A 264 21.21 -1.89 9.41
C GLY A 264 21.83 -0.49 9.33
N ASP A 265 21.28 0.41 8.49
CA ASP A 265 21.69 1.82 8.47
C ASP A 265 21.46 2.42 9.87
N ALA A 266 22.53 3.01 10.44
CA ALA A 266 22.50 3.62 11.77
C ALA A 266 21.47 4.76 11.87
N VAL A 267 21.12 5.39 10.75
CA VAL A 267 20.04 6.40 10.68
C VAL A 267 18.72 5.81 11.16
N CYS A 268 18.47 4.53 10.89
CA CYS A 268 17.24 3.83 11.23
C CYS A 268 17.33 3.03 12.54
N GLY A 269 18.24 3.40 13.46
CA GLY A 269 18.80 2.53 14.51
C GLY A 269 17.88 1.62 15.37
N ARG A 270 16.56 1.82 15.40
CA ARG A 270 15.59 0.91 16.08
C ARG A 270 14.96 -0.14 15.16
N VAL A 271 15.10 0.00 13.84
CA VAL A 271 14.59 -0.93 12.83
C VAL A 271 15.42 -2.23 12.85
N PRO A 272 14.78 -3.42 12.88
CA PRO A 272 15.48 -4.70 12.74
C PRO A 272 16.41 -4.76 11.53
N SER A 273 17.60 -5.36 11.68
CA SER A 273 18.65 -5.32 10.66
C SER A 273 18.30 -6.00 9.34
N ASP A 274 17.30 -6.88 9.33
CA ASP A 274 16.79 -7.55 8.13
C ASP A 274 15.79 -6.70 7.33
N ILE A 275 15.28 -5.62 7.92
CA ILE A 275 14.41 -4.62 7.29
C ILE A 275 15.29 -3.48 6.76
N ALA A 276 15.13 -3.15 5.48
CA ALA A 276 15.74 -1.97 4.89
C ALA A 276 14.93 -0.74 5.28
N CYS A 277 15.59 0.37 5.59
CA CYS A 277 14.91 1.58 6.02
C CYS A 277 15.60 2.83 5.46
N ARG A 278 14.81 3.89 5.24
CA ARG A 278 15.29 5.23 4.97
C ARG A 278 14.39 6.29 5.59
N HIS A 279 15.01 7.25 6.28
CA HIS A 279 14.36 8.50 6.69
C HIS A 279 14.46 9.58 5.61
N GLY A 280 13.48 10.48 5.65
CA GLY A 280 13.43 11.66 4.79
C GLY A 280 13.06 12.91 5.56
N GLU A 281 13.80 14.00 5.37
CA GLU A 281 13.36 15.33 5.79
C GLU A 281 13.47 16.30 4.63
N TRP A 282 12.40 17.06 4.40
CA TRP A 282 12.46 18.25 3.58
C TRP A 282 12.32 19.50 4.46
N ARG A 283 13.14 20.49 4.16
CA ARG A 283 13.24 21.74 4.92
C ARG A 283 12.91 22.92 4.02
N PHE A 284 12.20 23.89 4.57
CA PHE A 284 12.08 25.21 3.96
C PHE A 284 13.45 25.90 3.86
N GLU A 285 13.56 26.96 3.06
CA GLU A 285 14.78 27.75 2.92
C GLU A 285 15.32 28.26 4.28
N GLN A 286 14.43 28.52 5.24
CA GLN A 286 14.79 28.94 6.60
C GLN A 286 15.31 27.78 7.48
N GLY A 287 15.53 26.59 6.92
CA GLY A 287 16.09 25.40 7.59
C GLY A 287 15.11 24.61 8.46
N ARG A 288 13.84 25.05 8.58
CA ARG A 288 12.80 24.37 9.37
C ARG A 288 12.23 23.18 8.61
N VAL A 289 11.99 22.06 9.29
CA VAL A 289 11.40 20.86 8.67
C VAL A 289 9.93 21.10 8.33
N GLY A 290 9.54 20.84 7.09
CA GLY A 290 8.15 20.85 6.64
C GLY A 290 7.55 19.46 6.49
N HIS A 291 8.37 18.49 6.05
CA HIS A 291 7.97 17.12 5.77
C HIS A 291 8.99 16.14 6.36
N ALA A 292 8.49 15.11 7.03
CA ALA A 292 9.27 14.05 7.62
C ALA A 292 8.71 12.69 7.17
N TRP A 293 9.61 11.75 6.92
CA TRP A 293 9.32 10.48 6.29
C TRP A 293 10.06 9.35 6.98
N MET A 294 9.42 8.19 7.00
CA MET A 294 10.08 6.91 7.15
C MET A 294 9.54 5.96 6.08
N VAL A 295 10.44 5.36 5.31
CA VAL A 295 10.08 4.31 4.36
C VAL A 295 10.89 3.07 4.69
N THR A 296 10.20 1.94 4.87
CA THR A 296 10.82 0.66 5.21
C THR A 296 10.37 -0.43 4.26
N TYR A 297 11.17 -1.48 4.13
CA TYR A 297 10.73 -2.67 3.44
C TYR A 297 11.46 -3.94 3.85
N SER A 298 10.75 -5.05 3.70
CA SER A 298 11.25 -6.41 3.69
C SER A 298 10.77 -7.10 2.41
N PRO A 299 11.21 -8.33 2.09
CA PRO A 299 10.67 -9.07 0.94
C PRO A 299 9.15 -9.29 0.95
N ARG A 300 8.45 -9.04 2.08
CA ARG A 300 7.02 -9.28 2.23
C ARG A 300 6.16 -8.00 2.24
N ILE A 301 6.75 -6.84 2.54
CA ILE A 301 6.01 -5.60 2.65
C ILE A 301 6.93 -4.39 2.48
N SER A 302 6.44 -3.37 1.79
CA SER A 302 7.01 -2.02 1.71
C SER A 302 6.05 -1.03 2.36
N VAL A 303 6.52 -0.22 3.30
CA VAL A 303 5.70 0.71 4.09
C VAL A 303 6.26 2.12 3.99
N SER A 304 5.41 3.08 3.66
CA SER A 304 5.70 4.52 3.69
C SER A 304 4.88 5.18 4.79
N VAL A 305 5.57 5.96 5.63
CA VAL A 305 4.98 6.79 6.67
C VAL A 305 5.38 8.23 6.42
N PHE A 306 4.40 9.12 6.42
CA PHE A 306 4.57 10.56 6.24
C PHE A 306 4.03 11.32 7.44
N VAL A 307 4.76 12.36 7.85
CA VAL A 307 4.27 13.39 8.79
C VAL A 307 4.65 14.78 8.26
N GLY A 308 3.70 15.71 8.24
CA GLY A 308 3.96 17.09 7.84
C GLY A 308 2.90 18.06 8.33
N SER A 309 3.02 19.33 7.94
CA SER A 309 2.01 20.35 8.28
C SER A 309 0.84 20.36 7.30
N ALA A 310 -0.35 20.66 7.81
CA ALA A 310 -1.57 20.92 7.04
C ALA A 310 -1.49 22.23 6.24
N GLN A 311 -0.77 23.23 6.77
CA GLN A 311 -0.66 24.54 6.17
C GLN A 311 0.64 24.65 5.37
N PRO A 312 0.58 24.97 4.06
CA PRO A 312 1.76 25.26 3.26
C PRO A 312 2.63 26.34 3.94
N GLY A 313 3.95 26.20 3.85
CA GLY A 313 4.88 27.18 4.45
C GLY A 313 5.02 27.09 5.98
N THR A 314 4.29 26.20 6.65
CA THR A 314 4.34 26.06 8.12
C THR A 314 5.21 24.86 8.51
N PRO A 315 6.17 25.01 9.44
CA PRO A 315 6.97 23.90 9.95
C PRO A 315 6.14 22.80 10.62
N ALA A 316 6.57 21.55 10.46
CA ALA A 316 6.08 20.43 11.24
C ALA A 316 6.79 20.43 12.61
N VAL A 317 6.04 20.71 13.67
CA VAL A 317 6.51 20.71 15.06
C VAL A 317 5.64 19.79 15.90
N ASP A 318 6.26 19.03 16.80
CA ASP A 318 5.57 18.14 17.74
C ASP A 318 5.02 18.92 18.96
N ARG A 319 4.38 18.19 19.88
CA ARG A 319 3.78 18.73 21.11
C ARG A 319 4.77 19.50 22.01
N ASP A 320 6.05 19.15 21.95
CA ASP A 320 7.11 19.71 22.77
C ASP A 320 7.80 20.89 22.06
N GLY A 321 7.35 21.24 20.85
CA GLY A 321 7.90 22.32 20.03
C GLY A 321 9.14 21.92 19.23
N ASN A 322 9.52 20.64 19.23
CA ASN A 322 10.65 20.15 18.46
C ASN A 322 10.26 19.94 16.99
N ALA A 323 11.24 19.98 16.09
CA ALA A 323 11.00 19.66 14.69
C ALA A 323 10.67 18.18 14.54
N VAL A 324 9.60 17.88 13.80
CA VAL A 324 9.31 16.50 13.41
C VAL A 324 10.39 16.03 12.43
N THR A 325 10.99 14.88 12.69
CA THR A 325 12.06 14.25 11.86
C THR A 325 11.73 12.78 11.67
N GLY A 326 12.39 12.10 10.72
CA GLY A 326 12.21 10.66 10.46
C GLY A 326 12.31 9.80 11.73
N PRO A 327 13.40 9.94 12.53
CA PRO A 327 13.57 9.22 13.80
C PRO A 327 12.54 9.51 14.90
N GLY A 328 11.67 10.53 14.70
CA GLY A 328 10.65 10.96 15.64
C GLY A 328 9.28 10.32 15.38
N LEU A 329 8.29 11.15 15.01
CA LEU A 329 6.91 10.69 14.80
C LEU A 329 6.76 9.64 13.68
N PRO A 330 7.40 9.77 12.49
CA PRO A 330 7.36 8.73 11.46
C PRO A 330 7.82 7.36 11.96
N ASP A 331 8.98 7.29 12.65
CA ASP A 331 9.45 6.05 13.28
C ASP A 331 8.46 5.47 14.27
N ARG A 332 7.91 6.30 15.16
CA ARG A 332 6.93 5.84 16.15
C ARG A 332 5.68 5.25 15.48
N LEU A 333 5.16 5.90 14.45
CA LEU A 333 4.01 5.42 13.68
C LEU A 333 4.32 4.08 13.01
N TRP A 334 5.51 3.93 12.44
CA TRP A 334 5.93 2.67 11.85
C TRP A 334 6.09 1.57 12.91
N ASP A 335 6.76 1.85 14.03
CA ASP A 335 6.95 0.90 15.13
C ASP A 335 5.59 0.36 15.63
N GLU A 336 4.62 1.25 15.87
CA GLU A 336 3.29 0.86 16.33
C GLU A 336 2.51 0.10 15.24
N PHE A 337 2.70 0.43 13.96
CA PHE A 337 2.07 -0.26 12.84
C PHE A 337 2.67 -1.66 12.58
N GLU A 338 4.00 -1.79 12.66
CA GLU A 338 4.73 -3.05 12.51
C GLU A 338 4.28 -4.07 13.56
N GLN A 339 4.12 -3.63 14.82
CA GLN A 339 3.61 -4.49 15.89
C GLN A 339 2.19 -5.02 15.58
N LYS A 340 1.35 -4.22 14.91
CA LYS A 340 0.02 -4.70 14.49
C LYS A 340 0.14 -5.74 13.38
N LEU A 341 1.09 -5.60 12.45
CA LEU A 341 1.32 -6.57 11.38
C LEU A 341 1.86 -7.91 11.90
N THR A 342 2.68 -7.92 12.94
CA THR A 342 3.30 -9.15 13.50
C THR A 342 2.42 -9.91 14.48
N GLN A 343 1.38 -9.27 15.02
CA GLN A 343 0.43 -9.88 15.95
C GLN A 343 -0.68 -10.72 15.27
N TRP A 344 -0.65 -10.88 13.96
CA TRP A 344 -1.71 -11.51 13.16
C TRP A 344 -1.22 -12.68 12.30
#